data_AF-A0A2V6THE0-F1
#
_entry.id   AF-A0A2V6THE0-F1
#
_cell.length_a   1.000
_cell.length_b   1.000
_cell.length_c   1.000
_cell.angle_alpha   90.00
_cell.angle_beta   90.00
_cell.angle_gamma   90.00
#
_symmetry.space_group_name_H-M   'P 1'
#
loop_
_entity.id
_entity.type
_entity.pdbx_description
1 polymer ?
#
loop_
_entity_poly.entity_id
_entity_poly.type
_entity_poly.pdbx_seq_one_letter_code
_entity_poly.pdbx_strand_id
1 'polypeptide(L)'
;MAGPGLGAGGAAVLSARHRHPRAIGARRAAAVTVESIGHWGIIAAGEGQRFRDAGWAMPKPLIPVGGVPLIEHAVERFLAAGAPSLVVLLNAQDHASADWIRGRFSNSAVRVIARTTASSFESLRELLRQGAGWERALVSTVDAWCPSEDFLRFIESAVAHDPDATVLAVTPFVADERPLWVTPDATGQIRDLGGSAGRMVTAGFYLLPERLRRLSPPPSAAGRLREFLAWLVHRGEPVYGVVLDTVVDVDDPDDVQLAETLMAHAPSPPASRGTPSP
;
A
#
# COMPACT_ATOMS: atom_id res chain seq x y z
N MET A 1 -6.22 72.18 25.89
CA MET A 1 -7.48 72.18 25.12
C MET A 1 -7.80 70.75 24.74
N ALA A 2 -8.92 70.25 25.26
CA ALA A 2 -9.68 69.03 24.94
C ALA A 2 -8.99 67.65 24.99
N GLY A 3 -9.50 66.80 25.90
CA GLY A 3 -9.39 65.34 25.84
C GLY A 3 -10.47 64.70 24.94
N PRO A 4 -10.98 63.51 25.28
CA PRO A 4 -10.54 62.24 24.69
C PRO A 4 -11.66 61.49 23.91
N GLY A 5 -11.28 60.55 23.04
CA GLY A 5 -12.17 59.62 22.35
C GLY A 5 -11.95 58.18 22.81
N LEU A 6 -12.92 57.65 23.56
CA LEU A 6 -13.05 56.25 23.98
C LEU A 6 -13.56 55.37 22.83
N GLY A 7 -13.13 54.10 22.82
CA GLY A 7 -13.97 52.99 22.38
C GLY A 7 -13.34 52.02 21.38
N ALA A 8 -12.99 50.82 21.85
CA ALA A 8 -13.62 49.55 21.46
C ALA A 8 -12.65 48.37 21.69
N GLY A 9 -13.09 47.41 22.50
CA GLY A 9 -12.34 46.20 22.86
C GLY A 9 -12.13 45.25 21.68
N GLY A 10 -10.88 44.83 21.50
CA GLY A 10 -10.52 43.67 20.69
C GLY A 10 -10.66 42.40 21.54
N ALA A 11 -11.86 41.82 21.55
CA ALA A 11 -12.06 40.47 22.04
C ALA A 11 -11.39 39.47 21.09
N ALA A 12 -10.61 38.55 21.66
CA ALA A 12 -9.99 37.44 20.97
C ALA A 12 -11.05 36.62 20.20
N VAL A 13 -10.92 36.57 18.88
CA VAL A 13 -11.74 35.70 18.03
C VAL A 13 -11.18 34.29 18.17
N LEU A 14 -11.78 33.53 19.09
CA LEU A 14 -11.67 32.08 19.12
C LEU A 14 -12.26 31.53 17.82
N SER A 15 -11.36 31.14 16.90
CA SER A 15 -11.68 30.35 15.71
C SER A 15 -12.54 29.15 16.11
N ALA A 16 -13.74 29.11 15.55
CA ALA A 16 -14.71 28.06 15.76
C ALA A 16 -14.11 26.71 15.35
N ARG A 17 -14.04 25.79 16.31
CA ARG A 17 -13.70 24.39 16.08
C ARG A 17 -14.66 23.82 15.04
N HIS A 18 -14.15 23.52 13.85
CA HIS A 18 -14.84 22.67 12.89
C HIS A 18 -15.11 21.31 13.55
N ARG A 19 -16.37 21.07 13.92
CA ARG A 19 -16.83 19.73 14.31
C ARG A 19 -16.83 18.88 13.04
N HIS A 20 -15.85 17.99 12.94
CA HIS A 20 -15.80 16.98 11.90
C HIS A 20 -17.01 16.03 12.00
N PRO A 21 -17.79 15.82 10.91
CA PRO A 21 -18.74 14.73 10.82
C PRO A 21 -17.97 13.44 10.45
N ARG A 22 -17.21 12.85 11.38
CA ARG A 22 -16.19 11.83 11.02
C ARG A 22 -16.43 10.37 11.40
N ALA A 23 -17.44 10.01 12.20
CA ALA A 23 -17.55 8.62 12.66
C ALA A 23 -18.51 7.75 11.82
N ILE A 24 -19.68 8.28 11.46
CA ILE A 24 -20.73 7.50 10.75
C ILE A 24 -20.48 7.48 9.24
N GLY A 25 -20.01 8.60 8.67
CA GLY A 25 -19.66 8.70 7.25
C GLY A 25 -18.45 7.84 6.87
N ALA A 26 -17.39 7.85 7.70
CA ALA A 26 -16.18 7.06 7.47
C ALA A 26 -16.45 5.55 7.53
N ARG A 27 -17.27 5.08 8.47
CA ARG A 27 -17.66 3.65 8.53
C ARG A 27 -18.48 3.19 7.33
N ARG A 28 -19.37 4.05 6.81
CA ARG A 28 -20.20 3.72 5.64
C ARG A 28 -19.39 3.80 4.34
N ALA A 29 -18.48 4.77 4.23
CA ALA A 29 -17.51 4.83 3.14
C ALA A 29 -16.61 3.58 3.15
N ALA A 30 -16.02 3.24 4.31
CA ALA A 30 -15.20 2.05 4.52
C ALA A 30 -15.92 0.75 4.08
N ALA A 31 -17.21 0.61 4.43
CA ALA A 31 -18.01 -0.54 4.00
C ALA A 31 -18.20 -0.61 2.47
N VAL A 32 -18.49 0.52 1.81
CA VAL A 32 -18.64 0.59 0.34
C VAL A 32 -17.31 0.31 -0.37
N THR A 33 -16.17 0.77 0.18
CA THR A 33 -14.82 0.43 -0.32
C THR A 33 -14.58 -1.08 -0.33
N VAL A 34 -14.90 -1.78 0.76
CA VAL A 34 -14.67 -3.23 0.91
C VAL A 34 -15.55 -4.05 -0.03
N GLU A 35 -16.83 -3.68 -0.19
CA GLU A 35 -17.76 -4.41 -1.07
C GLU A 35 -17.30 -4.42 -2.53
N SER A 36 -16.55 -3.41 -2.94
CA SER A 36 -16.11 -3.23 -4.32
C SER A 36 -14.75 -3.90 -4.65
N ILE A 37 -14.12 -4.54 -3.64
CA ILE A 37 -12.85 -5.25 -3.75
C ILE A 37 -13.10 -6.72 -3.42
N GLY A 38 -13.10 -7.57 -4.45
CA GLY A 38 -13.41 -8.99 -4.31
C GLY A 38 -12.20 -9.87 -4.03
N HIS A 39 -10.97 -9.36 -4.21
CA HIS A 39 -9.74 -10.12 -3.99
C HIS A 39 -8.68 -9.27 -3.29
N TRP A 40 -7.98 -9.87 -2.34
CA TRP A 40 -7.01 -9.16 -1.49
C TRP A 40 -5.75 -10.01 -1.42
N GLY A 41 -4.58 -9.43 -1.68
CA GLY A 41 -3.36 -10.20 -1.64
C GLY A 41 -2.05 -9.46 -1.44
N ILE A 42 -1.06 -10.21 -0.97
CA ILE A 42 0.30 -9.75 -0.74
C ILE A 42 1.25 -10.63 -1.54
N ILE A 43 2.14 -10.01 -2.30
CA ILE A 43 3.25 -10.66 -2.98
C ILE A 43 4.49 -10.56 -2.08
N ALA A 44 4.96 -11.71 -1.61
CA ALA A 44 6.09 -11.86 -0.71
C ALA A 44 7.06 -12.94 -1.23
N ALA A 45 7.14 -13.11 -2.56
CA ALA A 45 7.90 -14.19 -3.21
C ALA A 45 9.32 -13.78 -3.67
N GLY A 46 9.75 -12.55 -3.40
CA GLY A 46 11.09 -12.07 -3.73
C GLY A 46 12.18 -12.72 -2.88
N GLU A 47 13.40 -12.78 -3.39
CA GLU A 47 14.52 -13.47 -2.72
C GLU A 47 15.15 -12.65 -1.58
N GLY A 48 14.96 -11.32 -1.58
CA GLY A 48 15.55 -10.42 -0.59
C GLY A 48 17.08 -10.35 -0.70
N GLN A 49 17.63 -10.41 -1.91
CA GLN A 49 19.06 -10.57 -2.14
C GLN A 49 19.92 -9.51 -1.43
N ARG A 50 19.47 -8.24 -1.40
CA ARG A 50 20.17 -7.15 -0.70
C ARG A 50 20.33 -7.39 0.81
N PHE A 51 19.30 -7.89 1.48
CA PHE A 51 19.40 -8.30 2.89
C PHE A 51 20.37 -9.46 3.09
N ARG A 52 20.37 -10.44 2.19
CA ARG A 52 21.31 -11.57 2.24
C ARG A 52 22.75 -11.12 2.04
N ASP A 53 22.98 -10.23 1.09
CA ASP A 53 24.29 -9.64 0.81
C ASP A 53 24.79 -8.81 2.00
N ALA A 54 23.88 -8.18 2.76
CA ALA A 54 24.16 -7.53 4.03
C ALA A 54 24.32 -8.50 5.23
N GLY A 55 24.25 -9.82 5.01
CA GLY A 55 24.47 -10.84 6.04
C GLY A 55 23.25 -11.21 6.89
N TRP A 56 22.04 -10.79 6.50
CA TRP A 56 20.82 -11.12 7.22
C TRP A 56 20.39 -12.56 6.88
N ALA A 57 20.25 -13.39 7.91
CA ALA A 57 19.93 -14.82 7.75
C ALA A 57 18.43 -15.10 7.54
N MET A 58 17.56 -14.16 7.91
CA MET A 58 16.11 -14.33 7.82
C MET A 58 15.58 -13.94 6.43
N PRO A 59 14.48 -14.57 5.97
CA PRO A 59 13.86 -14.21 4.71
C PRO A 59 13.23 -12.80 4.80
N LYS A 60 13.15 -12.11 3.66
CA LYS A 60 12.63 -10.73 3.57
C LYS A 60 11.31 -10.50 4.30
N PRO A 61 10.28 -11.37 4.19
CA PRO A 61 9.01 -11.15 4.89
C PRO A 61 9.14 -11.09 6.43
N LEU A 62 10.20 -11.71 7.00
CA LEU A 62 10.46 -11.73 8.44
C LEU A 62 11.41 -10.63 8.93
N ILE A 63 11.89 -9.76 8.04
CA ILE A 63 12.71 -8.61 8.40
C ILE A 63 11.89 -7.68 9.31
N PRO A 64 12.36 -7.36 10.53
CA PRO A 64 11.65 -6.45 11.42
C PRO A 64 11.81 -4.99 11.00
N VAL A 65 10.71 -4.25 11.06
CA VAL A 65 10.68 -2.79 11.11
C VAL A 65 10.00 -2.42 12.42
N GLY A 66 10.73 -1.77 13.34
CA GLY A 66 10.18 -1.42 14.65
C GLY A 66 9.95 -2.65 15.54
N GLY A 67 10.73 -3.71 15.33
CA GLY A 67 10.57 -5.00 16.02
C GLY A 67 9.42 -5.87 15.50
N VAL A 68 8.68 -5.42 14.48
CA VAL A 68 7.55 -6.15 13.89
C VAL A 68 7.91 -6.58 12.45
N PRO A 69 7.76 -7.87 12.07
CA PRO A 69 8.04 -8.34 10.71
C PRO A 69 7.31 -7.56 9.61
N LEU A 70 7.95 -7.35 8.46
CA LEU A 70 7.33 -6.73 7.27
C LEU A 70 6.00 -7.39 6.89
N ILE A 71 5.95 -8.73 6.94
CA ILE A 71 4.71 -9.46 6.62
C ILE A 71 3.60 -9.24 7.66
N GLU A 72 3.95 -9.02 8.93
CA GLU A 72 2.98 -8.68 9.97
C GLU A 72 2.35 -7.33 9.68
N HIS A 73 3.19 -6.31 9.43
CA HIS A 73 2.73 -4.98 9.00
C HIS A 73 1.79 -5.06 7.80
N ALA A 74 2.17 -5.82 6.77
CA ALA A 74 1.35 -5.96 5.56
C ALA A 74 0.02 -6.66 5.83
N VAL A 75 0.02 -7.79 6.53
CA VAL A 75 -1.22 -8.52 6.85
C VAL A 75 -2.14 -7.68 7.73
N GLU A 76 -1.62 -7.05 8.78
CA GLU A 76 -2.43 -6.24 9.69
C GLU A 76 -3.05 -5.02 8.99
N ARG A 77 -2.34 -4.37 8.05
CA ARG A 77 -2.92 -3.31 7.21
C ARG A 77 -4.14 -3.79 6.41
N PHE A 78 -4.06 -4.97 5.81
CA PHE A 78 -5.18 -5.55 5.05
C PHE A 78 -6.36 -5.95 5.96
N LEU A 79 -6.08 -6.55 7.12
CA LEU A 79 -7.12 -6.90 8.09
C LEU A 79 -7.80 -5.65 8.67
N ALA A 80 -7.04 -4.61 8.99
CA ALA A 80 -7.56 -3.32 9.46
C ALA A 80 -8.38 -2.60 8.39
N ALA A 81 -8.04 -2.78 7.11
CA ALA A 81 -8.83 -2.30 5.97
C ALA A 81 -10.13 -3.12 5.71
N GLY A 82 -10.36 -4.20 6.47
CA GLY A 82 -11.59 -4.99 6.39
C GLY A 82 -11.55 -6.12 5.35
N ALA A 83 -10.36 -6.59 4.94
CA ALA A 83 -10.25 -7.73 4.06
C ALA A 83 -10.93 -8.97 4.67
N PRO A 84 -11.99 -9.54 4.04
CA PRO A 84 -12.71 -10.70 4.59
C PRO A 84 -11.90 -11.99 4.48
N SER A 85 -10.98 -12.04 3.51
CA SER A 85 -9.95 -13.06 3.37
C SER A 85 -8.74 -12.46 2.66
N LEU A 86 -7.56 -12.97 2.95
CA LEU A 86 -6.30 -12.44 2.41
C LEU A 86 -5.43 -13.58 1.88
N VAL A 87 -4.90 -13.42 0.67
CA VAL A 87 -3.94 -14.36 0.09
C VAL A 87 -2.53 -13.82 0.20
N VAL A 88 -1.63 -14.57 0.84
CA VAL A 88 -0.21 -14.25 0.85
C VAL A 88 0.53 -15.22 -0.06
N LEU A 89 1.17 -14.72 -1.11
CA LEU A 89 2.00 -15.51 -2.01
C LEU A 89 3.47 -15.42 -1.58
N LEU A 90 4.04 -16.54 -1.14
CA LEU A 90 5.45 -16.69 -0.77
C LEU A 90 6.19 -17.52 -1.81
N ASN A 91 7.52 -17.38 -1.83
CA ASN A 91 8.39 -18.32 -2.52
C ASN A 91 8.21 -19.72 -1.90
N ALA A 92 8.26 -20.79 -2.70
CA ALA A 92 8.04 -22.14 -2.19
C ALA A 92 9.09 -22.58 -1.14
N GLN A 93 10.28 -22.00 -1.18
CA GLN A 93 11.37 -22.31 -0.24
C GLN A 93 11.26 -21.54 1.08
N ASP A 94 10.37 -20.54 1.17
CA ASP A 94 10.22 -19.72 2.37
C ASP A 94 9.26 -20.37 3.39
N HIS A 95 9.69 -21.51 3.91
CA HIS A 95 8.93 -22.25 4.92
C HIS A 95 8.83 -21.47 6.24
N ALA A 96 9.88 -20.73 6.60
CA ALA A 96 9.93 -19.95 7.84
C ALA A 96 8.83 -18.87 7.85
N SER A 97 8.69 -18.07 6.78
CA SER A 97 7.61 -17.08 6.69
C SER A 97 6.24 -17.75 6.65
N ALA A 98 6.10 -18.87 5.93
CA ALA A 98 4.82 -19.57 5.83
C ALA A 98 4.33 -20.07 7.19
N ASP A 99 5.21 -20.69 7.98
CA ASP A 99 4.87 -21.21 9.31
C ASP A 99 4.62 -20.08 10.30
N TRP A 100 5.41 -19.01 10.23
CA TRP A 100 5.21 -17.82 11.06
C TRP A 100 3.83 -17.19 10.81
N ILE A 101 3.41 -16.99 9.56
CA ILE A 101 2.10 -16.43 9.22
C ILE A 101 0.97 -17.33 9.72
N ARG A 102 1.07 -18.65 9.50
CA ARG A 102 0.06 -19.61 9.96
C ARG A 102 -0.08 -19.63 11.47
N GLY A 103 1.03 -19.48 12.20
CA GLY A 103 1.03 -19.37 13.65
C GLY A 103 0.41 -18.07 14.15
N ARG A 104 0.87 -16.93 13.62
CA ARG A 104 0.47 -15.57 14.06
C ARG A 104 -0.98 -15.23 13.72
N PHE A 105 -1.46 -15.68 12.56
CA PHE A 105 -2.78 -15.35 12.01
C PHE A 105 -3.71 -16.56 11.94
N SER A 106 -3.54 -17.54 12.85
CA SER A 106 -4.33 -18.77 12.91
C SER A 106 -5.84 -18.54 13.09
N ASN A 107 -6.22 -17.41 13.69
CA ASN A 107 -7.62 -17.01 13.91
C ASN A 107 -8.14 -16.02 12.85
N SER A 108 -7.43 -15.83 11.74
CA SER A 108 -7.80 -14.92 10.66
C SER A 108 -7.91 -15.67 9.34
N ALA A 109 -8.68 -15.14 8.39
CA ALA A 109 -8.85 -15.72 7.06
C ALA A 109 -7.65 -15.44 6.14
N VAL A 110 -6.44 -15.73 6.62
CA VAL A 110 -5.17 -15.54 5.88
C VAL A 110 -4.73 -16.87 5.28
N ARG A 111 -4.69 -16.94 3.95
CA ARG A 111 -4.28 -18.14 3.20
C ARG A 111 -2.90 -17.93 2.59
N VAL A 112 -1.95 -18.76 3.00
CA VAL A 112 -0.59 -18.79 2.43
C VAL A 112 -0.54 -19.69 1.21
N ILE A 113 0.01 -19.18 0.11
CA ILE A 113 0.35 -19.93 -1.10
C ILE A 113 1.86 -19.90 -1.26
N ALA A 114 2.49 -21.08 -1.21
CA ALA A 114 3.92 -21.23 -1.41
C ALA A 114 4.18 -21.69 -2.84
N ARG A 115 4.75 -20.82 -3.69
CA ARG A 115 5.06 -21.13 -5.08
C ARG A 115 6.28 -20.34 -5.54
N THR A 116 7.24 -21.03 -6.16
CA THR A 116 8.34 -20.39 -6.87
C THR A 116 7.83 -19.93 -8.23
N THR A 117 8.02 -18.65 -8.53
CA THR A 117 7.68 -18.02 -9.80
C THR A 117 8.94 -17.47 -10.44
N ALA A 118 9.03 -17.46 -11.77
CA ALA A 118 10.24 -17.01 -12.47
C ALA A 118 10.47 -15.49 -12.35
N SER A 119 9.43 -14.73 -12.01
CA SER A 119 9.50 -13.27 -11.93
C SER A 119 8.41 -12.65 -11.05
N SER A 120 8.54 -11.36 -10.73
CA SER A 120 7.50 -10.63 -9.97
C SER A 120 6.20 -10.43 -10.76
N PHE A 121 6.26 -10.38 -12.10
CA PHE A 121 5.04 -10.41 -12.90
C PHE A 121 4.34 -11.76 -12.82
N GLU A 122 5.09 -12.87 -12.86
CA GLU A 122 4.52 -14.20 -12.65
C GLU A 122 3.95 -14.35 -11.24
N SER A 123 4.57 -13.77 -10.22
CA SER A 123 3.99 -13.71 -8.87
C SER A 123 2.65 -12.99 -8.86
N LEU A 124 2.54 -11.84 -9.54
CA LEU A 124 1.26 -11.14 -9.68
C LEU A 124 0.23 -12.02 -10.40
N ARG A 125 0.59 -12.62 -11.54
CA ARG A 125 -0.33 -13.51 -12.27
C ARG A 125 -0.80 -14.66 -11.41
N GLU A 126 0.10 -15.30 -10.66
CA GLU A 126 -0.23 -16.39 -9.77
C GLU A 126 -1.22 -15.94 -8.68
N LEU A 127 -0.96 -14.79 -8.05
CA LEU A 127 -1.83 -14.22 -7.03
C LEU A 127 -3.22 -13.90 -7.60
N LEU A 128 -3.31 -13.28 -8.78
CA LEU A 128 -4.58 -12.94 -9.42
C LEU A 128 -5.35 -14.16 -9.92
N ARG A 129 -4.69 -15.31 -10.13
CA ARG A 129 -5.39 -16.58 -10.45
C ARG A 129 -6.08 -17.19 -9.25
N GLN A 130 -5.75 -16.72 -8.04
CA GLN A 130 -6.41 -17.17 -6.83
C GLN A 130 -7.80 -16.54 -6.73
N GLY A 131 -8.78 -17.37 -6.37
CA GLY A 131 -10.18 -16.94 -6.30
C GLY A 131 -10.84 -16.76 -7.67
N ALA A 132 -12.16 -16.59 -7.63
CA ALA A 132 -13.01 -16.40 -8.79
C ALA A 132 -14.15 -15.44 -8.44
N GLY A 133 -14.76 -14.82 -9.45
CA GLY A 133 -15.93 -13.96 -9.27
C GLY A 133 -15.66 -12.62 -8.58
N TRP A 134 -14.39 -12.22 -8.48
CA TRP A 134 -14.01 -10.88 -8.02
C TRP A 134 -13.93 -9.91 -9.21
N GLU A 135 -14.31 -8.65 -8.99
CA GLU A 135 -14.23 -7.59 -10.02
C GLU A 135 -12.92 -6.82 -9.95
N ARG A 136 -12.46 -6.54 -8.73
CA ARG A 136 -11.19 -5.86 -8.45
C ARG A 136 -10.36 -6.59 -7.41
N ALA A 137 -9.05 -6.51 -7.55
CA ALA A 137 -8.07 -7.04 -6.63
C ALA A 137 -7.22 -5.92 -6.02
N LEU A 138 -7.17 -5.83 -4.70
CA LEU A 138 -6.20 -5.00 -3.98
C LEU A 138 -4.95 -5.85 -3.69
N VAL A 139 -3.82 -5.40 -4.21
CA VAL A 139 -2.55 -6.12 -4.11
C VAL A 139 -1.48 -5.20 -3.53
N SER A 140 -0.61 -5.76 -2.69
CA SER A 140 0.63 -5.11 -2.27
C SER A 140 1.85 -6.02 -2.48
N THR A 141 3.03 -5.42 -2.60
CA THR A 141 4.28 -6.13 -2.31
C THR A 141 4.61 -6.01 -0.81
N VAL A 142 5.29 -7.02 -0.25
CA VAL A 142 5.54 -7.11 1.21
C VAL A 142 6.48 -6.02 1.75
N ASP A 143 7.30 -5.45 0.88
CA ASP A 143 8.26 -4.38 1.16
C ASP A 143 7.67 -2.99 1.23
N ALA A 144 6.47 -2.78 0.69
CA ALA A 144 5.82 -1.48 0.73
C ALA A 144 5.35 -1.17 2.17
N TRP A 145 6.16 -0.41 2.90
CA TRP A 145 5.85 0.03 4.24
C TRP A 145 5.31 1.47 4.25
N CYS A 146 4.18 1.67 4.91
CA CYS A 146 3.59 2.99 5.15
C CYS A 146 2.71 2.96 6.42
N PRO A 147 2.36 4.14 6.97
CA PRO A 147 1.34 4.26 8.01
C PRO A 147 -0.02 3.68 7.58
N SER A 148 -0.78 3.13 8.52
CA SER A 148 -2.09 2.54 8.23
C SER A 148 -3.09 3.55 7.65
N GLU A 149 -3.04 4.81 8.07
CA GLU A 149 -3.91 5.85 7.51
C GLU A 149 -3.64 6.08 6.02
N ASP A 150 -2.39 5.98 5.59
CA ASP A 150 -2.00 6.19 4.19
C ASP A 150 -2.50 5.06 3.30
N PHE A 151 -2.43 3.83 3.80
CA PHE A 151 -3.01 2.68 3.11
C PHE A 151 -4.54 2.82 2.97
N LEU A 152 -5.25 3.28 4.02
CA LEU A 152 -6.69 3.52 3.94
C LEU A 152 -7.01 4.67 2.96
N ARG A 153 -6.25 5.76 2.98
CA ARG A 153 -6.37 6.87 2.00
C ARG A 153 -6.20 6.37 0.57
N PHE A 154 -5.25 5.46 0.34
CA PHE A 154 -5.06 4.84 -0.97
C PHE A 154 -6.32 4.10 -1.42
N ILE A 155 -6.85 3.20 -0.58
CA ILE A 155 -8.03 2.41 -0.90
C ILE A 155 -9.23 3.32 -1.20
N GLU A 156 -9.51 4.29 -0.33
CA GLU A 156 -10.62 5.24 -0.49
C GLU A 156 -10.56 5.99 -1.82
N SER A 157 -9.37 6.49 -2.19
CA SER A 157 -9.19 7.20 -3.46
C SER A 157 -9.20 6.24 -4.66
N ALA A 158 -8.62 5.06 -4.53
CA ALA A 158 -8.47 4.11 -5.63
C ALA A 158 -9.82 3.56 -6.09
N VAL A 159 -10.73 3.21 -5.16
CA VAL A 159 -12.03 2.65 -5.53
C VAL A 159 -12.96 3.65 -6.22
N ALA A 160 -12.70 4.95 -6.07
CA ALA A 160 -13.46 6.03 -6.69
C ALA A 160 -13.15 6.20 -8.18
N HIS A 161 -12.07 5.57 -8.67
CA HIS A 161 -11.81 5.47 -10.11
C HIS A 161 -12.72 4.44 -10.77
N ASP A 162 -12.77 4.51 -12.10
CA ASP A 162 -13.48 3.56 -12.95
C ASP A 162 -13.15 2.10 -12.57
N PRO A 163 -14.13 1.20 -12.42
CA PRO A 163 -13.88 -0.19 -12.05
C PRO A 163 -12.93 -0.94 -12.99
N ASP A 164 -12.83 -0.52 -14.26
CA ASP A 164 -11.93 -1.10 -15.26
C ASP A 164 -10.54 -0.43 -15.29
N ALA A 165 -10.28 0.57 -14.45
CA ALA A 165 -8.99 1.22 -14.33
C ALA A 165 -8.03 0.46 -13.40
N THR A 166 -6.75 0.47 -13.76
CA THR A 166 -5.66 0.11 -12.85
C THR A 166 -5.25 1.34 -12.06
N VAL A 167 -5.17 1.23 -10.74
CA VAL A 167 -4.74 2.33 -9.87
C VAL A 167 -3.49 1.93 -9.10
N LEU A 168 -2.44 2.75 -9.20
CA LEU A 168 -1.16 2.54 -8.53
C LEU A 168 -1.05 3.54 -7.36
N ALA A 169 -0.56 3.10 -6.21
CA ALA A 169 0.00 4.04 -5.26
C ALA A 169 1.30 4.61 -5.83
N VAL A 170 1.46 5.92 -5.71
CA VAL A 170 2.65 6.65 -6.14
C VAL A 170 3.09 7.59 -5.04
N THR A 171 4.37 7.87 -4.93
CA THR A 171 4.88 8.75 -3.87
C THR A 171 5.96 9.69 -4.40
N PRO A 172 6.01 10.96 -3.94
CA PRO A 172 7.14 11.85 -4.20
C PRO A 172 8.35 11.52 -3.32
N PHE A 173 8.18 10.63 -2.33
CA PHE A 173 9.25 10.20 -1.45
C PHE A 173 10.13 9.15 -2.17
N VAL A 174 11.24 9.61 -2.76
CA VAL A 174 12.15 8.75 -3.52
C VAL A 174 13.27 8.25 -2.61
N ALA A 175 13.05 7.07 -2.04
CA ALA A 175 14.05 6.30 -1.31
C ALA A 175 14.12 4.88 -1.91
N ASP A 176 14.45 4.80 -3.20
CA ASP A 176 14.64 3.55 -3.94
C ASP A 176 15.85 3.74 -4.85
N GLU A 177 16.78 2.80 -4.85
CA GLU A 177 17.96 2.78 -5.73
C GLU A 177 17.59 2.60 -7.22
N ARG A 178 16.47 1.93 -7.50
CA ARG A 178 15.98 1.58 -8.84
C ARG A 178 14.54 2.05 -9.04
N PRO A 179 14.29 3.36 -8.92
CA PRO A 179 12.96 3.94 -8.95
C PRO A 179 12.27 3.66 -10.28
N LEU A 180 10.99 3.27 -10.22
CA LEU A 180 10.11 3.31 -11.39
C LEU A 180 9.38 4.64 -11.41
N TRP A 181 9.95 5.60 -12.13
CA TRP A 181 9.39 6.95 -12.24
C TRP A 181 8.02 6.95 -12.91
N VAL A 182 7.16 7.85 -12.43
CA VAL A 182 5.78 8.01 -12.89
C VAL A 182 5.59 9.41 -13.47
N THR A 183 5.00 9.48 -14.65
CA THR A 183 4.60 10.74 -15.30
C THR A 183 3.07 10.80 -15.43
N PRO A 184 2.35 11.35 -14.43
CA PRO A 184 0.92 11.59 -14.54
C PRO A 184 0.60 12.87 -15.32
N ASP A 185 -0.59 12.95 -15.90
CA ASP A 185 -1.18 14.20 -16.37
C ASP A 185 -1.98 14.93 -15.28
N ALA A 186 -2.62 16.04 -15.65
CA ALA A 186 -3.42 16.86 -14.72
C ALA A 186 -4.63 16.14 -14.12
N THR A 187 -5.07 15.01 -14.70
CA THR A 187 -6.18 14.18 -14.21
C THR A 187 -5.71 13.03 -13.31
N GLY A 188 -4.39 12.86 -13.14
CA GLY A 188 -3.81 11.73 -12.44
C GLY A 188 -3.67 10.47 -13.29
N GLN A 189 -4.03 10.53 -14.59
CA GLN A 189 -3.77 9.42 -15.51
C GLN A 189 -2.27 9.33 -15.79
N ILE A 190 -1.70 8.15 -15.60
CA ILE A 190 -0.29 7.89 -15.85
C ILE A 190 -0.07 7.78 -17.36
N ARG A 191 0.76 8.68 -17.90
CA ARG A 191 1.12 8.75 -19.33
C ARG A 191 2.40 8.01 -19.65
N ASP A 192 3.29 7.86 -18.66
CA ASP A 192 4.51 7.09 -18.82
C ASP A 192 4.98 6.50 -17.47
N LEU A 193 5.66 5.36 -17.55
CA LEU A 193 6.35 4.69 -16.45
C LEU A 193 7.76 4.29 -16.88
N GLY A 194 8.76 4.76 -16.15
CA GLY A 194 10.18 4.55 -16.48
C GLY A 194 10.90 5.87 -16.75
N GLY A 195 11.99 5.80 -17.50
CA GLY A 195 12.93 6.92 -17.65
C GLY A 195 13.99 6.95 -16.55
N SER A 196 14.84 7.99 -16.58
CA SER A 196 16.00 8.12 -15.68
C SER A 196 15.75 9.07 -14.50
N ALA A 197 14.74 9.93 -14.57
CA ALA A 197 14.41 10.91 -13.53
C ALA A 197 12.92 11.27 -13.57
N GLY A 198 12.38 11.67 -12.42
CA GLY A 198 10.99 12.10 -12.28
C GLY A 198 10.73 12.76 -10.94
N ARG A 199 9.45 12.99 -10.63
CA ARG A 199 9.02 13.57 -9.34
C ARG A 199 8.37 12.57 -8.40
N MET A 200 7.93 11.44 -8.93
CA MET A 200 7.22 10.42 -8.18
C MET A 200 7.59 9.03 -8.69
N VAL A 201 7.49 8.05 -7.80
CA VAL A 201 7.75 6.64 -8.09
C VAL A 201 6.55 5.79 -7.69
N THR A 202 6.43 4.59 -8.25
CA THR A 202 5.42 3.61 -7.79
C THR A 202 5.72 3.15 -6.36
N ALA A 203 4.68 2.90 -5.57
CA ALA A 203 4.78 2.64 -4.14
C ALA A 203 4.18 1.28 -3.71
N GLY A 204 4.29 0.26 -4.55
CA GLY A 204 4.02 -1.13 -4.14
C GLY A 204 2.57 -1.51 -3.84
N PHE A 205 1.60 -0.60 -3.96
CA PHE A 205 0.15 -0.89 -3.82
C PHE A 205 -0.59 -0.72 -5.14
N TYR A 206 -1.53 -1.63 -5.40
CA TYR A 206 -2.21 -1.75 -6.68
C TYR A 206 -3.69 -2.10 -6.48
N LEU A 207 -4.59 -1.35 -7.11
CA LEU A 207 -5.96 -1.79 -7.35
C LEU A 207 -6.09 -2.20 -8.81
N LEU A 208 -6.41 -3.47 -9.04
CA LEU A 208 -6.31 -4.11 -10.35
C LEU A 208 -7.68 -4.66 -10.80
N PRO A 209 -8.15 -4.37 -12.02
CA PRO A 209 -9.40 -4.93 -12.52
C PRO A 209 -9.21 -6.38 -12.98
N GLU A 210 -10.25 -7.20 -12.86
CA GLU A 210 -10.23 -8.63 -13.20
C GLU A 210 -9.80 -8.87 -14.65
N ARG A 211 -10.17 -7.96 -15.56
CA ARG A 211 -9.82 -8.05 -16.98
C ARG A 211 -8.33 -8.15 -17.25
N LEU A 212 -7.46 -7.69 -16.34
CA LEU A 212 -6.00 -7.85 -16.49
C LEU A 212 -5.58 -9.33 -16.52
N ARG A 213 -6.35 -10.25 -15.94
CA ARG A 213 -6.08 -11.69 -16.01
C ARG A 213 -6.09 -12.24 -17.44
N ARG A 214 -6.84 -11.59 -18.34
CA ARG A 214 -6.97 -11.97 -19.75
C ARG A 214 -5.89 -11.34 -20.64
N LEU A 215 -5.17 -10.35 -20.14
CA LEU A 215 -4.10 -9.71 -20.90
C LEU A 215 -2.87 -10.61 -20.97
N SER A 216 -2.26 -10.63 -22.15
CA SER A 216 -1.02 -11.37 -22.42
C SER A 216 0.04 -10.37 -22.90
N PRO A 217 0.93 -9.90 -22.01
CA PRO A 217 2.02 -9.02 -22.42
C PRO A 217 3.03 -9.75 -23.32
N PRO A 218 3.75 -9.03 -24.18
CA PRO A 218 4.88 -9.60 -24.91
C PRO A 218 5.99 -10.05 -23.94
N PRO A 219 6.93 -10.91 -24.37
CA PRO A 219 8.02 -11.39 -23.52
C PRO A 219 8.83 -10.27 -22.83
N SER A 220 9.02 -9.14 -23.51
CA SER A 220 9.71 -7.96 -22.98
C SER A 220 8.99 -7.27 -21.81
N ALA A 221 7.71 -7.57 -21.60
CA ALA A 221 6.88 -7.04 -20.52
C ALA A 221 6.35 -8.14 -19.58
N ALA A 222 6.82 -9.37 -19.74
CA ALA A 222 6.46 -10.52 -18.91
C ALA A 222 7.55 -10.88 -17.87
N GLY A 223 8.62 -10.08 -17.77
CA GLY A 223 9.68 -10.22 -16.78
C GLY A 223 9.24 -9.64 -15.44
N ARG A 224 9.63 -8.40 -15.14
CA ARG A 224 9.32 -7.77 -13.84
C ARG A 224 7.95 -7.11 -13.85
N LEU A 225 7.32 -7.02 -12.67
CA LEU A 225 6.07 -6.28 -12.48
C LEU A 225 6.14 -4.86 -13.05
N ARG A 226 7.25 -4.14 -12.84
CA ARG A 226 7.48 -2.81 -13.40
C ARG A 226 7.38 -2.75 -14.93
N GLU A 227 7.82 -3.78 -15.64
CA GLU A 227 7.76 -3.86 -17.11
C GLU A 227 6.32 -4.10 -17.57
N PHE A 228 5.56 -4.93 -16.85
CA PHE A 228 4.14 -5.12 -17.11
C PHE A 228 3.34 -3.83 -16.90
N LEU A 229 3.59 -3.11 -15.79
CA LEU A 229 2.92 -1.83 -15.51
C LEU A 229 3.22 -0.80 -16.61
N ALA A 230 4.49 -0.66 -17.00
CA ALA A 230 4.87 0.22 -18.10
C ALA A 230 4.18 -0.18 -19.40
N TRP A 231 4.11 -1.47 -19.72
CA TRP A 231 3.41 -1.96 -20.90
C TRP A 231 1.91 -1.63 -20.90
N LEU A 232 1.21 -1.72 -19.75
CA LEU A 232 -0.19 -1.31 -19.65
C LEU A 232 -0.37 0.15 -20.09
N VAL A 233 0.48 1.05 -19.57
CA VAL A 233 0.46 2.47 -19.90
C VAL A 233 0.71 2.69 -21.41
N HIS A 234 1.76 2.08 -21.96
CA HIS A 234 2.11 2.23 -23.37
C HIS A 234 1.04 1.65 -24.33
N ARG A 235 0.29 0.65 -23.89
CA ARG A 235 -0.84 0.06 -24.64
C ARG A 235 -2.09 0.95 -24.62
N GLY A 236 -2.13 1.99 -23.77
CA GLY A 236 -3.27 2.87 -23.61
C GLY A 236 -4.32 2.34 -22.63
N GLU A 237 -3.96 1.39 -21.76
CA GLU A 237 -4.84 0.98 -20.67
C GLU A 237 -5.06 2.15 -19.69
N PRO A 238 -6.26 2.29 -19.10
CA PRO A 238 -6.52 3.30 -18.08
C PRO A 238 -5.72 2.97 -16.81
N VAL A 239 -4.60 3.66 -16.61
CA VAL A 239 -3.76 3.56 -15.42
C VAL A 239 -3.71 4.91 -14.73
N TYR A 240 -4.02 4.97 -13.43
CA TYR A 240 -4.04 6.18 -12.62
C TYR A 240 -3.10 6.07 -11.42
N GLY A 241 -2.58 7.20 -10.95
CA GLY A 241 -1.77 7.29 -9.74
C GLY A 241 -2.54 7.96 -8.61
N VAL A 242 -2.56 7.33 -7.43
CA VAL A 242 -2.99 7.93 -6.17
C VAL A 242 -1.75 8.28 -5.36
N VAL A 243 -1.60 9.57 -5.05
CA VAL A 243 -0.42 10.08 -4.35
C VAL A 243 -0.52 9.79 -2.86
N LEU A 244 0.50 9.11 -2.33
CA LEU A 244 0.75 8.94 -0.90
C LEU A 244 1.99 9.73 -0.51
N ASP A 245 1.92 10.41 0.64
CA ASP A 245 2.98 11.32 1.09
C ASP A 245 4.28 10.55 1.31
N THR A 246 4.22 9.40 1.99
CA THR A 246 5.40 8.60 2.33
C THR A 246 5.09 7.11 2.25
N VAL A 247 5.75 6.42 1.32
CA VAL A 247 5.86 4.97 1.30
C VAL A 247 7.33 4.61 1.15
N VAL A 248 7.80 3.69 1.98
CA VAL A 248 9.17 3.18 1.93
C VAL A 248 9.13 1.81 1.27
N ASP A 249 9.95 1.61 0.23
CA ASP A 249 10.20 0.29 -0.34
C ASP A 249 11.32 -0.37 0.46
N VAL A 250 10.96 -1.19 1.45
CA VAL A 250 11.94 -1.75 2.41
C VAL A 250 12.70 -2.90 1.76
N ASP A 251 13.89 -2.61 1.29
CA ASP A 251 14.60 -3.45 0.35
C ASP A 251 16.06 -3.70 0.75
N ASP A 252 16.61 -2.86 1.63
CA ASP A 252 17.89 -3.02 2.29
C ASP A 252 17.88 -2.52 3.77
N PRO A 253 18.99 -2.66 4.52
CA PRO A 253 19.06 -2.23 5.93
C PRO A 253 18.90 -0.74 6.19
N ASP A 254 19.20 0.13 5.22
CA ASP A 254 19.04 1.58 5.39
C ASP A 254 17.54 1.95 5.27
N ASP A 255 16.79 1.25 4.40
CA ASP A 255 15.34 1.41 4.31
C ASP A 255 14.62 1.02 5.62
N VAL A 256 15.14 0.02 6.33
CA VAL A 256 14.61 -0.37 7.66
C VAL A 256 14.72 0.80 8.64
N GLN A 257 15.91 1.40 8.74
CA GLN A 257 16.15 2.55 9.63
C GLN A 257 15.27 3.74 9.24
N LEU A 258 15.07 3.94 7.94
CA LEU A 258 14.22 4.99 7.41
C LEU A 258 12.75 4.77 7.79
N ALA A 259 12.23 3.56 7.60
CA ALA A 259 10.87 3.19 8.00
C ALA A 259 10.67 3.33 9.52
N GLU A 260 11.65 2.91 10.33
CA GLU A 260 11.61 3.08 11.79
C GLU A 260 11.61 4.54 12.22
N THR A 261 12.40 5.38 11.56
CA THR A 261 12.42 6.83 11.80
C THR A 261 11.06 7.44 11.51
N LEU A 262 10.45 7.10 10.37
CA LEU A 262 9.12 7.59 10.01
C LEU A 262 8.04 7.10 10.97
N MET A 263 8.14 5.84 11.42
CA MET A 263 7.23 5.27 12.41
C MET A 263 7.27 6.04 13.74
N ALA A 264 8.45 6.43 14.21
CA ALA A 264 8.61 7.19 15.45
C ALA A 264 8.02 8.62 15.38
N HIS A 265 7.93 9.19 14.17
CA HIS A 265 7.37 10.53 13.93
C HIS A 265 5.88 10.50 13.54
N ALA A 266 5.30 9.32 13.34
CA ALA A 266 3.87 9.19 13.14
C ALA A 266 3.11 9.54 14.43
N PRO A 267 2.03 10.34 14.38
CA PRO A 267 1.24 10.64 15.56
C PRO A 267 0.69 9.34 16.15
N SER A 268 0.96 9.09 17.43
CA SER A 268 0.48 7.88 18.10
C SER A 268 -1.05 7.80 18.02
N PRO A 269 -1.63 6.60 17.79
CA PRO A 269 -3.08 6.45 17.86
C PRO A 269 -3.57 6.87 19.24
N PRO A 270 -4.76 7.50 19.35
CA PRO A 270 -5.29 7.88 20.66
C PRO A 270 -5.41 6.64 21.53
N ALA A 271 -4.76 6.66 22.69
CA ALA A 271 -4.84 5.59 23.68
C ALA A 271 -6.31 5.21 23.88
N SER A 272 -6.61 3.91 23.75
CA SER A 272 -7.93 3.39 24.07
C SER A 272 -8.24 3.78 25.51
N ARG A 273 -9.15 4.75 25.69
CA ARG A 273 -9.67 5.06 27.01
C ARG A 273 -10.45 3.84 27.44
N GLY A 274 -9.84 3.04 28.32
CA GLY A 274 -10.52 1.97 29.03
C GLY A 274 -11.82 2.52 29.58
N THR A 275 -12.93 1.89 29.22
CA THR A 275 -14.21 2.11 29.86
C THR A 275 -14.04 1.85 31.35
N PRO A 276 -14.32 2.81 32.24
CA PRO A 276 -14.43 2.49 33.65
C PRO A 276 -15.64 1.56 33.83
N SER A 277 -15.40 0.37 34.38
CA SER A 277 -16.47 -0.52 34.79
C SER A 277 -17.37 0.16 35.83
N PRO A 278 -18.69 -0.09 35.80
CA PRO A 278 -19.62 0.40 36.81
C PRO A 278 -19.36 -0.18 38.21
#